data_AF-Q94AS5-F1
#
_entry.id   AF-Q94AS5-F1
#
_cell.length_a   1.000
_cell.length_b   1.000
_cell.length_c   1.000
_cell.angle_alpha   90.00
_cell.angle_beta   90.00
_cell.angle_gamma   90.00
#
_symmetry.space_group_name_H-M   'P 1'
#
loop_
_entity.id
_entity.type
_entity.pdbx_description
1 polymer ?
#
loop_
_entity_poly.entity_id
_entity_poly.type
_entity_poly.pdbx_seq_one_letter_code
_entity_poly.pdbx_strand_id
1 'polypeptide(L)'
;MHSPLQTQQPEQRCWPMTSTVSEIEEVLPDEDSDRTTLLNGEPLRRRVSGKSPVDEGPRRIFRQQSFGRDIGHAAAETYLITGLSFKLLRYLGVGYRWMTKLLALTCYAMLLMPGFLQVAYSYFFSKQVRRSIVYGDQPRNRLDLYLPSNNDGLKPVVVFVTGGAWIIGYKAWGSLLGMQLAERDIIVACLDYRNFPQGTISDMVTDASQGISFVCNNISAFGGDPNRIYLMGQSAGAHIAACALLEQATKELKGESISWTVSQIKAYFGLSGGYNLYKLVDHFHNRGLYRSIFLSIMEGEESFEKFSPEVRLKDPVVGKAASLLPPIILFHGSSDYSIPCDESKTFTDALQAVGAKAELVLYSGKTHTDLFLQDPLRGGKDELFDDIVSVIHAEDNDGLTKDSLAPPRKRLVPELLLKLAREISPF
;
A
#
# COMPACT_ATOMS: atom_id res chain seq x y z
N MET A 1 4.51 -24.69 60.81
CA MET A 1 4.61 -26.16 60.67
C MET A 1 3.55 -26.63 59.69
N HIS A 2 3.91 -26.84 58.43
CA HIS A 2 3.55 -27.99 57.58
C HIS A 2 4.02 -27.71 56.15
N SER A 3 4.65 -28.72 55.58
CA SER A 3 5.49 -28.72 54.38
C SER A 3 4.72 -28.44 53.08
N PRO A 4 5.40 -27.98 52.00
CA PRO A 4 4.79 -27.75 50.69
C PRO A 4 4.49 -29.06 49.96
N LEU A 5 3.32 -29.13 49.31
CA LEU A 5 2.93 -30.26 48.46
C LEU A 5 3.71 -30.23 47.14
N GLN A 6 4.24 -31.41 46.79
CA GLN A 6 5.04 -31.71 45.63
C GLN A 6 4.26 -31.63 44.31
N THR A 7 4.97 -31.09 43.34
CA THR A 7 4.84 -31.15 41.88
C THR A 7 4.47 -32.56 41.36
N GLN A 8 3.42 -32.64 40.54
CA GLN A 8 3.25 -33.72 39.56
C GLN A 8 3.52 -33.16 38.16
N GLN A 9 4.57 -33.66 37.51
CA GLN A 9 4.89 -33.39 36.11
C GLN A 9 3.95 -34.20 35.20
N PRO A 10 3.43 -33.61 34.11
CA PRO A 10 2.61 -34.32 33.13
C PRO A 10 3.48 -35.22 32.23
N GLU A 11 3.03 -36.46 32.05
CA GLU A 11 3.64 -37.47 31.19
C GLU A 11 3.67 -37.03 29.71
N GLN A 12 4.88 -37.02 29.13
CA GLN A 12 5.12 -36.86 27.70
C GLN A 12 4.71 -38.13 26.95
N ARG A 13 3.61 -38.09 26.20
CA ARG A 13 3.28 -39.12 25.20
C ARG A 13 3.92 -38.76 23.86
N CYS A 14 5.02 -39.44 23.53
CA CYS A 14 5.65 -39.42 22.21
C CYS A 14 4.71 -40.08 21.18
N TRP A 15 4.29 -39.32 20.17
CA TRP A 15 3.67 -39.86 18.97
C TRP A 15 4.76 -40.13 17.91
N PRO A 16 4.81 -41.32 17.30
CA PRO A 16 5.81 -41.62 16.29
C PRO A 16 5.49 -40.92 14.96
N MET A 17 6.43 -40.10 14.48
CA MET A 17 6.44 -39.62 13.09
C MET A 17 6.66 -40.81 12.16
N THR A 18 5.67 -41.11 11.32
CA THR A 18 5.89 -41.95 10.13
C THR A 18 5.56 -41.12 8.90
N SER A 19 6.62 -40.86 8.14
CA SER A 19 6.61 -40.25 6.82
C SER A 19 6.14 -41.26 5.79
N THR A 20 5.15 -40.93 4.98
CA THR A 20 4.94 -41.57 3.68
C THR A 20 4.27 -40.56 2.76
N VAL A 21 5.09 -39.84 2.00
CA VAL A 21 4.64 -39.01 0.88
C VAL A 21 4.50 -39.99 -0.30
N SER A 22 3.27 -40.40 -0.59
CA SER A 22 2.95 -41.16 -1.79
C SER A 22 2.75 -40.19 -2.95
N GLU A 23 3.61 -40.30 -3.95
CA GLU A 23 3.52 -39.64 -5.26
C GLU A 23 2.17 -39.96 -5.91
N ILE A 24 1.46 -38.91 -6.36
CA ILE A 24 0.27 -39.03 -7.20
C ILE A 24 0.74 -38.77 -8.63
N GLU A 25 0.93 -39.83 -9.41
CA GLU A 25 1.11 -39.74 -10.86
C GLU A 25 -0.23 -39.44 -11.53
N GLU A 26 -0.30 -38.30 -12.24
CA GLU A 26 -1.37 -37.98 -13.18
C GLU A 26 -1.26 -38.87 -14.42
N VAL A 27 -2.24 -39.78 -14.58
CA VAL A 27 -2.41 -40.58 -15.78
C VAL A 27 -3.14 -39.74 -16.83
N LEU A 28 -2.40 -39.28 -17.85
CA LEU A 28 -2.97 -38.70 -19.07
C LEU A 28 -3.65 -39.80 -19.91
N PRO A 29 -4.83 -39.56 -20.48
CA PRO A 29 -5.55 -40.54 -21.29
C PRO A 29 -4.91 -40.68 -22.69
N ASP A 30 -4.66 -41.93 -23.08
CA ASP A 30 -4.18 -42.34 -24.40
C ASP A 30 -5.12 -41.89 -25.53
N GLU A 31 -4.55 -41.22 -26.54
CA GLU A 31 -5.14 -41.00 -27.85
C GLU A 31 -5.17 -42.33 -28.61
N ASP A 32 -6.25 -43.10 -28.51
CA ASP A 32 -6.45 -44.25 -29.40
C ASP A 32 -7.31 -43.86 -30.61
N SER A 33 -6.62 -43.84 -31.74
CA SER A 33 -7.18 -43.71 -33.07
C SER A 33 -7.92 -44.99 -33.44
N ASP A 34 -9.23 -44.95 -33.69
CA ASP A 34 -9.80 -45.95 -34.60
C ASP A 34 -11.13 -45.55 -35.26
N ARG A 35 -11.19 -45.87 -36.56
CA ARG A 35 -12.38 -46.18 -37.38
C ARG A 35 -13.24 -45.03 -37.90
N THR A 36 -12.71 -44.44 -38.96
CA THR A 36 -13.45 -44.13 -40.20
C THR A 36 -14.36 -45.29 -40.63
N THR A 37 -15.67 -45.11 -40.50
CA THR A 37 -16.68 -45.92 -41.21
C THR A 37 -17.37 -45.05 -42.25
N LEU A 38 -16.99 -45.28 -43.51
CA LEU A 38 -17.64 -44.76 -44.70
C LEU A 38 -18.97 -45.48 -44.89
N LEU A 39 -20.09 -44.76 -44.81
CA LEU A 39 -21.39 -45.25 -45.23
C LEU A 39 -22.05 -44.24 -46.18
N ASN A 40 -22.04 -44.63 -47.45
CA ASN A 40 -23.04 -44.44 -48.50
C ASN A 40 -23.62 -43.04 -48.75
N GLY A 41 -23.30 -42.53 -49.95
CA GLY A 41 -23.99 -41.42 -50.57
C GLY A 41 -25.33 -41.80 -51.20
N GLU A 42 -26.22 -40.82 -51.25
CA GLU A 42 -27.32 -40.70 -52.22
C GLU A 42 -27.57 -39.20 -52.53
N PRO A 43 -28.10 -38.86 -53.72
CA PRO A 43 -27.53 -37.77 -54.51
C PRO A 43 -28.38 -36.48 -54.60
N LEU A 44 -27.64 -35.40 -54.90
CA LEU A 44 -28.07 -34.04 -55.24
C LEU A 44 -29.27 -33.96 -56.19
N ARG A 45 -30.38 -33.38 -55.72
CA ARG A 45 -31.47 -32.86 -56.57
C ARG A 45 -31.15 -31.43 -57.03
N ARG A 46 -31.06 -31.27 -58.35
CA ARG A 46 -30.93 -29.99 -59.07
C ARG A 46 -32.22 -29.73 -59.86
N ARG A 47 -32.97 -28.66 -59.56
CA ARG A 47 -33.97 -27.97 -60.42
C ARG A 47 -34.40 -26.69 -59.70
N VAL A 48 -34.73 -25.54 -60.28
CA VAL A 48 -34.71 -24.94 -61.63
C VAL A 48 -34.95 -23.44 -61.34
N SER A 49 -34.23 -22.55 -62.03
CA SER A 49 -34.45 -21.11 -61.97
C SER A 49 -35.69 -20.71 -62.79
N GLY A 50 -36.69 -20.14 -62.13
CA GLY A 50 -37.80 -19.44 -62.77
C GLY A 50 -37.53 -17.95 -62.77
N LYS A 51 -37.43 -17.35 -63.96
CA LYS A 51 -37.42 -15.89 -64.19
C LYS A 51 -38.86 -15.43 -64.45
N SER A 52 -39.33 -14.43 -63.72
CA SER A 52 -40.45 -13.56 -64.13
C SER A 52 -40.21 -12.12 -63.65
N PRO A 53 -40.67 -11.08 -64.37
CA PRO A 53 -40.06 -9.75 -64.32
C PRO A 53 -40.86 -8.70 -63.52
N VAL A 54 -40.08 -7.79 -62.92
CA VAL A 54 -40.26 -6.33 -62.76
C VAL A 54 -41.68 -5.80 -62.57
N ASP A 55 -41.98 -5.37 -61.35
CA ASP A 55 -43.06 -4.44 -61.03
C ASP A 55 -42.45 -3.17 -60.40
N GLU A 56 -42.44 -2.07 -61.16
CA GLU A 56 -41.93 -0.75 -60.75
C GLU A 56 -43.08 0.07 -60.13
N GLY A 57 -43.15 0.11 -58.80
CA GLY A 57 -44.05 0.99 -58.02
C GLY A 57 -43.28 1.85 -56.99
N PRO A 58 -43.75 3.08 -56.65
CA PRO A 58 -42.88 4.20 -56.32
C PRO A 58 -42.32 4.20 -54.88
N ARG A 59 -41.00 4.14 -54.77
CA ARG A 59 -40.21 3.99 -53.53
C ARG A 59 -39.94 5.27 -52.70
N ARG A 60 -40.65 6.40 -52.90
CA ARG A 60 -40.18 7.69 -52.35
C ARG A 60 -40.83 8.23 -51.06
N ILE A 61 -41.83 7.57 -50.46
CA ILE A 61 -42.51 8.13 -49.26
C ILE A 61 -42.08 7.46 -47.93
N PHE A 62 -41.48 6.26 -47.94
CA PHE A 62 -41.20 5.53 -46.69
C PHE A 62 -39.90 5.89 -45.96
N ARG A 63 -38.98 6.66 -46.57
CA ARG A 63 -37.63 6.80 -46.00
C ARG A 63 -37.50 7.87 -44.91
N GLN A 64 -38.40 8.85 -44.84
CA GLN A 64 -38.34 9.89 -43.79
C GLN A 64 -38.98 9.44 -42.47
N GLN A 65 -39.92 8.48 -42.48
CA GLN A 65 -40.56 8.03 -41.23
C GLN A 65 -39.68 7.12 -40.37
N SER A 66 -38.66 6.45 -40.92
CA SER A 66 -37.84 5.52 -40.11
C SER A 66 -36.89 6.25 -39.15
N PHE A 67 -36.23 7.31 -39.61
CA PHE A 67 -35.16 7.96 -38.83
C PHE A 67 -35.68 8.59 -37.53
N GLY A 68 -36.86 9.21 -37.55
CA GLY A 68 -37.50 9.74 -36.34
C GLY A 68 -37.91 8.63 -35.35
N ARG A 69 -38.30 7.46 -35.86
CA ARG A 69 -38.67 6.30 -35.04
C ARG A 69 -37.46 5.68 -34.36
N ASP A 70 -36.33 5.59 -35.06
CA ASP A 70 -35.07 5.06 -34.54
C ASP A 70 -34.50 5.96 -33.42
N ILE A 71 -34.52 7.29 -33.60
CA ILE A 71 -34.13 8.24 -32.55
C ILE A 71 -35.05 8.15 -31.33
N GLY A 72 -36.36 8.04 -31.56
CA GLY A 72 -37.34 7.88 -30.48
C GLY A 72 -37.12 6.59 -29.68
N HIS A 73 -36.76 5.50 -30.36
CA HIS A 73 -36.43 4.23 -29.70
C HIS A 73 -35.13 4.32 -28.87
N ALA A 74 -34.06 4.86 -29.46
CA ALA A 74 -32.78 5.02 -28.76
C ALA A 74 -32.91 5.93 -27.52
N ALA A 75 -33.71 7.00 -27.61
CA ALA A 75 -34.00 7.87 -26.48
C ALA A 75 -34.78 7.15 -25.36
N ALA A 76 -35.77 6.32 -25.73
CA ALA A 76 -36.54 5.54 -24.77
C ALA A 76 -35.70 4.48 -24.05
N GLU A 77 -34.81 3.78 -24.76
CA GLU A 77 -33.88 2.83 -24.16
C GLU A 77 -32.88 3.52 -23.23
N THR A 78 -32.32 4.65 -23.64
CA THR A 78 -31.41 5.46 -22.80
C THR A 78 -32.11 5.91 -21.52
N TYR A 79 -33.37 6.34 -21.62
CA TYR A 79 -34.17 6.75 -20.46
C TYR A 79 -34.46 5.58 -19.51
N LEU A 80 -34.79 4.40 -20.06
CA LEU A 80 -35.02 3.18 -19.28
C LEU A 80 -33.75 2.74 -18.54
N ILE A 81 -32.61 2.66 -19.25
CA ILE A 81 -31.32 2.29 -18.67
C ILE A 81 -30.94 3.28 -17.56
N THR A 82 -31.05 4.58 -17.83
CA THR A 82 -30.77 5.62 -16.83
C THR A 82 -31.66 5.46 -15.60
N GLY A 83 -32.97 5.22 -15.79
CA GLY A 83 -33.91 4.99 -14.70
C GLY A 83 -33.62 3.72 -13.89
N LEU A 84 -33.19 2.64 -14.54
CA LEU A 84 -32.76 1.40 -13.89
C LEU A 84 -31.44 1.58 -13.13
N SER A 85 -30.48 2.31 -13.71
CA SER A 85 -29.23 2.67 -13.03
C SER A 85 -29.50 3.47 -11.76
N PHE A 86 -30.40 4.46 -11.79
CA PHE A 86 -30.79 5.22 -10.58
C PHE A 86 -31.50 4.36 -9.54
N LYS A 87 -32.39 3.43 -9.97
CA LYS A 87 -33.00 2.46 -9.05
C LYS A 87 -31.95 1.57 -8.42
N LEU A 88 -31.03 1.02 -9.21
CA LEU A 88 -29.93 0.18 -8.72
C LEU A 88 -29.03 0.96 -7.76
N LEU A 89 -28.69 2.21 -8.06
CA LEU A 89 -27.91 3.07 -7.17
C LEU A 89 -28.61 3.29 -5.82
N ARG A 90 -29.95 3.45 -5.86
CA ARG A 90 -30.79 3.55 -4.66
C ARG A 90 -30.81 2.24 -3.87
N TYR A 91 -30.86 1.09 -4.53
CA TYR A 91 -30.81 -0.24 -3.91
C TYR A 91 -29.42 -0.58 -3.35
N LEU A 92 -28.36 -0.17 -4.02
CA LEU A 92 -26.97 -0.27 -3.54
C LEU A 92 -26.72 0.56 -2.29
N GLY A 93 -27.71 1.36 -1.84
CA GLY A 93 -27.57 2.18 -0.65
C GLY A 93 -26.50 3.26 -0.82
N VAL A 94 -26.18 3.65 -2.06
CA VAL A 94 -25.33 4.81 -2.36
C VAL A 94 -26.14 6.05 -1.99
N GLY A 95 -26.26 6.26 -0.68
CA GLY A 95 -26.99 7.36 -0.11
C GLY A 95 -26.30 8.67 -0.46
N TYR A 96 -27.03 9.77 -0.28
CA TYR A 96 -26.53 11.13 -0.44
C TYR A 96 -25.12 11.34 0.17
N ARG A 97 -24.81 10.68 1.30
CA ARG A 97 -23.48 10.71 1.95
C ARG A 97 -22.33 10.18 1.09
N TRP A 98 -22.54 9.11 0.32
CA TRP A 98 -21.50 8.58 -0.58
C TRP A 98 -21.25 9.52 -1.74
N MET A 99 -22.32 10.08 -2.32
CA MET A 99 -22.22 11.03 -3.43
C MET A 99 -21.49 12.31 -3.00
N THR A 100 -21.80 12.85 -1.82
CA THR A 100 -21.12 14.05 -1.30
C THR A 100 -19.65 13.79 -1.00
N LYS A 101 -19.30 12.60 -0.49
CA LYS A 101 -17.90 12.21 -0.25
C LYS A 101 -17.13 11.97 -1.54
N LEU A 102 -17.75 11.36 -2.55
CA LEU A 102 -17.14 11.20 -3.88
C LEU A 102 -16.90 12.56 -4.55
N LEU A 103 -17.86 13.47 -4.45
CA LEU A 103 -17.71 14.84 -4.97
C LEU A 103 -16.59 15.57 -4.23
N ALA A 104 -16.56 15.51 -2.89
CA ALA A 104 -15.49 16.10 -2.09
C ALA A 104 -14.11 15.54 -2.47
N LEU A 105 -13.99 14.22 -2.63
CA LEU A 105 -12.75 13.57 -3.09
C LEU A 105 -12.35 14.03 -4.49
N THR A 106 -13.29 14.15 -5.42
CA THR A 106 -13.03 14.62 -6.79
C THR A 106 -12.54 16.06 -6.78
N CYS A 107 -13.22 16.95 -6.05
CA CYS A 107 -12.80 18.34 -5.89
C CYS A 107 -11.42 18.43 -5.21
N TYR A 108 -11.20 17.65 -4.17
CA TYR A 108 -9.92 17.56 -3.46
C TYR A 108 -8.78 17.16 -4.41
N ALA A 109 -8.98 16.10 -5.19
CA ALA A 109 -8.02 15.66 -6.19
C ALA A 109 -7.76 16.76 -7.22
N MET A 110 -8.82 17.39 -7.77
CA MET A 110 -8.72 18.49 -8.75
C MET A 110 -7.90 19.68 -8.24
N LEU A 111 -8.05 20.07 -6.97
CA LEU A 111 -7.27 21.16 -6.37
C LEU A 111 -5.77 20.82 -6.26
N LEU A 112 -5.43 19.54 -6.06
CA LEU A 112 -4.05 19.06 -5.96
C LEU A 112 -3.44 18.65 -7.31
N MET A 113 -4.25 18.55 -8.38
CA MET A 113 -3.81 18.11 -9.71
C MET A 113 -2.57 18.83 -10.27
N PRO A 114 -2.38 20.16 -10.10
CA PRO A 114 -1.16 20.82 -10.59
C PRO A 114 0.13 20.23 -9.99
N GLY A 115 0.06 19.78 -8.74
CA GLY A 115 1.16 19.10 -8.07
C GLY A 115 1.32 17.67 -8.55
N PHE A 116 0.21 16.92 -8.61
CA PHE A 116 0.24 15.53 -9.10
C PHE A 116 0.74 15.41 -10.53
N LEU A 117 0.40 16.33 -11.42
CA LEU A 117 0.91 16.34 -12.81
C LEU A 117 2.42 16.53 -12.87
N GLN A 118 2.98 17.41 -12.04
CA GLN A 118 4.43 17.62 -11.96
C GLN A 118 5.13 16.38 -11.40
N VAL A 119 4.57 15.80 -10.34
CA VAL A 119 5.09 14.58 -9.72
C VAL A 119 5.05 13.41 -10.70
N ALA A 120 3.93 13.23 -11.40
CA ALA A 120 3.77 12.20 -12.43
C ALA A 120 4.76 12.42 -13.58
N TYR A 121 4.92 13.65 -14.06
CA TYR A 121 5.90 13.95 -15.11
C TYR A 121 7.31 13.53 -14.68
N SER A 122 7.75 13.95 -13.50
CA SER A 122 9.06 13.54 -12.99
C SER A 122 9.17 12.03 -12.79
N TYR A 123 8.13 11.37 -12.28
CA TYR A 123 8.08 9.92 -12.13
C TYR A 123 8.26 9.17 -13.46
N PHE A 124 7.64 9.64 -14.55
CA PHE A 124 7.71 8.97 -15.84
C PHE A 124 8.95 9.31 -16.67
N PHE A 125 9.49 10.53 -16.53
CA PHE A 125 10.51 11.08 -17.42
C PHE A 125 11.86 11.39 -16.77
N SER A 126 11.96 11.41 -15.43
CA SER A 126 13.26 11.62 -14.77
C SER A 126 14.14 10.37 -14.89
N LYS A 127 15.40 10.59 -15.27
CA LYS A 127 16.42 9.52 -15.32
C LYS A 127 16.85 9.02 -13.94
N GLN A 128 16.54 9.78 -12.90
CA GLN A 128 16.85 9.45 -11.51
C GLN A 128 15.84 8.50 -10.87
N VAL A 129 14.70 8.27 -11.53
CA VAL A 129 13.69 7.33 -11.05
C VAL A 129 13.89 6.00 -11.75
N ARG A 130 14.47 5.02 -11.05
CA ARG A 130 14.57 3.63 -11.53
C ARG A 130 13.34 2.88 -11.07
N ARG A 131 12.45 2.56 -12.01
CA ARG A 131 11.14 1.97 -11.71
C ARG A 131 11.16 0.45 -11.76
N SER A 132 10.29 -0.16 -10.96
CA SER A 132 9.92 -1.58 -11.01
C SER A 132 11.10 -2.54 -10.88
N ILE A 133 12.04 -2.25 -9.98
CA ILE A 133 13.13 -3.17 -9.62
C ILE A 133 12.51 -4.36 -8.87
N VAL A 134 12.84 -5.56 -9.31
CA VAL A 134 12.36 -6.82 -8.70
C VAL A 134 13.08 -7.07 -7.39
N TYR A 135 12.33 -7.28 -6.31
CA TYR A 135 12.91 -7.71 -5.03
C TYR A 135 12.41 -9.09 -4.57
N GLY A 136 11.36 -9.63 -5.19
CA GLY A 136 10.76 -10.91 -4.84
C GLY A 136 9.86 -11.47 -5.94
N ASP A 137 9.31 -12.66 -5.69
CA ASP A 137 8.66 -13.47 -6.72
C ASP A 137 7.24 -13.02 -7.06
N GLN A 138 6.55 -12.34 -6.13
CA GLN A 138 5.19 -11.88 -6.38
C GLN A 138 5.16 -10.74 -7.40
N PRO A 139 4.08 -10.59 -8.19
CA PRO A 139 3.97 -9.52 -9.19
C PRO A 139 4.18 -8.11 -8.62
N ARG A 140 3.80 -7.91 -7.35
CA ARG A 140 3.95 -6.64 -6.63
C ARG A 140 5.22 -6.55 -5.80
N ASN A 141 6.08 -7.57 -5.77
CA ASN A 141 7.39 -7.45 -5.13
C ASN A 141 8.34 -6.65 -6.03
N ARG A 142 8.03 -5.36 -6.16
CA ARG A 142 8.73 -4.36 -6.95
C ARG A 142 9.00 -3.14 -6.10
N LEU A 143 10.09 -2.42 -6.39
CA LEU A 143 10.35 -1.12 -5.78
C LEU A 143 10.77 -0.11 -6.83
N ASP A 144 10.56 1.17 -6.51
CA ASP A 144 11.08 2.29 -7.29
C ASP A 144 12.20 2.95 -6.48
N LEU A 145 13.35 3.22 -7.12
CA LEU A 145 14.44 3.99 -6.53
C LEU A 145 14.41 5.43 -7.04
N TYR A 146 14.54 6.37 -6.12
CA TYR A 146 14.74 7.79 -6.38
C TYR A 146 16.19 8.12 -6.02
N LEU A 147 16.99 8.42 -7.03
CA LEU A 147 18.43 8.60 -6.90
C LEU A 147 18.78 10.09 -6.92
N PRO A 148 19.73 10.56 -6.09
CA PRO A 148 20.28 11.90 -6.20
C PRO A 148 20.89 12.18 -7.58
N SER A 149 21.01 13.47 -7.92
CA SER A 149 21.77 13.90 -9.10
C SER A 149 23.26 13.67 -8.94
N ASN A 150 23.73 13.78 -7.71
CA ASN A 150 25.13 13.63 -7.34
C ASN A 150 25.47 12.13 -7.14
N ASN A 151 26.38 11.61 -7.95
CA ASN A 151 26.83 10.22 -7.85
C ASN A 151 28.11 10.05 -7.00
N ASP A 152 28.58 11.12 -6.36
CA ASP A 152 29.81 11.07 -5.56
C ASP A 152 29.56 10.41 -4.20
N GLY A 153 30.31 9.35 -3.93
CA GLY A 153 30.24 8.61 -2.67
C GLY A 153 28.93 7.83 -2.47
N LEU A 154 28.90 7.02 -1.42
CA LEU A 154 27.69 6.30 -1.03
C LEU A 154 26.73 7.24 -0.29
N LYS A 155 25.43 7.10 -0.56
CA LYS A 155 24.37 7.98 -0.06
C LYS A 155 23.54 7.29 1.03
N PRO A 156 23.05 8.00 2.06
CA PRO A 156 22.06 7.45 2.97
C PRO A 156 20.81 7.00 2.21
N VAL A 157 20.12 5.99 2.74
CA VAL A 157 19.00 5.31 2.08
C VAL A 157 17.78 5.33 2.97
N VAL A 158 16.62 5.73 2.46
CA VAL A 158 15.32 5.55 3.11
C VAL A 158 14.53 4.46 2.39
N VAL A 159 14.28 3.34 3.06
CA VAL A 159 13.29 2.36 2.62
C VAL A 159 11.92 2.87 3.00
N PHE A 160 11.05 3.11 2.03
CA PHE A 160 9.73 3.68 2.27
C PHE A 160 8.60 2.69 2.00
N VAL A 161 7.81 2.40 3.03
CA VAL A 161 6.59 1.60 2.97
C VAL A 161 5.40 2.54 2.92
N THR A 162 4.83 2.72 1.73
CA THR A 162 3.71 3.64 1.50
C THR A 162 2.43 3.14 2.18
N GLY A 163 1.56 4.06 2.60
CA GLY A 163 0.21 3.74 3.05
C GLY A 163 -0.78 3.53 1.91
N GLY A 164 -2.05 3.38 2.27
CA GLY A 164 -3.14 3.10 1.33
C GLY A 164 -4.22 2.18 1.91
N ALA A 165 -4.49 2.29 3.21
CA ALA A 165 -5.51 1.50 3.92
C ALA A 165 -5.46 -0.01 3.62
N TRP A 166 -4.26 -0.57 3.40
CA TRP A 166 -4.02 -1.99 3.07
C TRP A 166 -4.64 -2.49 1.75
N ILE A 167 -5.33 -1.63 0.99
CA ILE A 167 -6.10 -2.01 -0.21
C ILE A 167 -5.55 -1.30 -1.47
N ILE A 168 -4.99 -0.10 -1.31
CA ILE A 168 -4.57 0.77 -2.42
C ILE A 168 -3.13 1.29 -2.29
N GLY A 169 -2.31 0.64 -1.46
CA GLY A 169 -0.87 0.95 -1.37
C GLY A 169 -0.19 0.80 -2.74
N TYR A 170 0.77 1.66 -3.05
CA TYR A 170 1.50 1.59 -4.32
C TYR A 170 2.81 2.39 -4.24
N LYS A 171 3.92 1.82 -4.70
CA LYS A 171 5.26 2.45 -4.68
C LYS A 171 5.33 3.86 -5.27
N ALA A 172 4.50 4.18 -6.28
CA ALA A 172 4.50 5.51 -6.88
C ALA A 172 3.89 6.59 -5.97
N TRP A 173 3.13 6.22 -4.93
CA TRP A 173 2.63 7.17 -3.93
C TRP A 173 3.75 7.78 -3.09
N GLY A 174 4.91 7.11 -3.00
CA GLY A 174 6.11 7.66 -2.40
C GLY A 174 6.93 8.59 -3.29
N SER A 175 6.47 8.88 -4.52
CA SER A 175 7.27 9.66 -5.49
C SER A 175 7.58 11.07 -5.04
N LEU A 176 6.62 11.77 -4.43
CA LEU A 176 6.83 13.14 -3.95
C LEU A 176 7.93 13.18 -2.87
N LEU A 177 7.82 12.33 -1.85
CA LEU A 177 8.83 12.18 -0.82
C LEU A 177 10.18 11.75 -1.42
N GLY A 178 10.15 10.74 -2.30
CA GLY A 178 11.33 10.17 -2.94
C GLY A 178 12.15 11.20 -3.71
N MET A 179 11.49 12.04 -4.50
CA MET A 179 12.16 13.12 -5.23
C MET A 179 12.70 14.21 -4.30
N GLN A 180 11.95 14.60 -3.27
CA GLN A 180 12.38 15.65 -2.36
C GLN A 180 13.58 15.24 -1.50
N LEU A 181 13.63 13.99 -1.05
CA LEU A 181 14.81 13.45 -0.34
C LEU A 181 15.99 13.25 -1.28
N ALA A 182 15.76 12.84 -2.54
CA ALA A 182 16.82 12.75 -3.55
C ALA A 182 17.48 14.10 -3.86
N GLU A 183 16.75 15.21 -3.75
CA GLU A 183 17.31 16.56 -3.84
C GLU A 183 18.28 16.90 -2.67
N ARG A 184 18.24 16.13 -1.57
CA ARG A 184 19.12 16.27 -0.39
C ARG A 184 20.17 15.16 -0.28
N ASP A 185 20.56 14.58 -1.41
CA ASP A 185 21.55 13.49 -1.50
C ASP A 185 21.15 12.21 -0.75
N ILE A 186 19.85 11.95 -0.59
CA ILE A 186 19.31 10.74 0.06
C ILE A 186 18.63 9.86 -0.99
N ILE A 187 19.01 8.58 -1.08
CA ILE A 187 18.32 7.61 -1.94
C ILE A 187 17.02 7.17 -1.25
N VAL A 188 15.92 7.09 -1.99
CA VAL A 188 14.66 6.52 -1.47
C VAL A 188 14.29 5.28 -2.24
N ALA A 189 14.04 4.18 -1.53
CA ALA A 189 13.53 2.93 -2.05
C ALA A 189 12.05 2.75 -1.65
N CYS A 190 11.14 3.11 -2.55
CA CYS A 190 9.70 2.98 -2.32
C CYS A 190 9.26 1.55 -2.63
N LEU A 191 8.90 0.80 -1.60
CA LEU A 191 8.45 -0.58 -1.74
C LEU A 191 7.00 -0.65 -2.21
N ASP A 192 6.72 -1.60 -3.07
CA ASP A 192 5.39 -2.09 -3.37
C ASP A 192 5.15 -3.40 -2.62
N TYR A 193 3.91 -3.74 -2.32
CA TYR A 193 3.53 -4.97 -1.60
C TYR A 193 2.13 -5.41 -2.06
N ARG A 194 1.75 -6.67 -1.80
CA ARG A 194 0.40 -7.17 -2.09
C ARG A 194 -0.65 -6.42 -1.26
N ASN A 195 -1.62 -5.81 -1.94
CA ASN A 195 -2.80 -5.23 -1.28
C ASN A 195 -3.88 -6.29 -1.13
N PHE A 196 -4.82 -6.09 -0.21
CA PHE A 196 -6.05 -6.88 -0.19
C PHE A 196 -6.89 -6.62 -1.46
N PRO A 197 -7.47 -7.65 -2.12
CA PRO A 197 -7.52 -9.07 -1.74
C PRO A 197 -6.43 -9.95 -2.39
N GLN A 198 -5.36 -9.38 -2.95
CA GLN A 198 -4.24 -10.17 -3.50
C GLN A 198 -3.42 -10.86 -2.41
N GLY A 199 -3.46 -10.32 -1.20
CA GLY A 199 -2.93 -10.91 0.02
C GLY A 199 -3.59 -10.26 1.24
N THR A 200 -3.27 -10.79 2.41
CA THR A 200 -3.73 -10.25 3.71
C THR A 200 -2.57 -9.57 4.45
N ILE A 201 -2.79 -9.16 5.70
CA ILE A 201 -1.76 -8.47 6.48
C ILE A 201 -0.46 -9.29 6.63
N SER A 202 -0.51 -10.62 6.75
CA SER A 202 0.70 -11.47 6.80
C SER A 202 1.52 -11.38 5.52
N ASP A 203 0.83 -11.39 4.36
CA ASP A 203 1.44 -11.23 3.05
C ASP A 203 2.09 -9.85 2.90
N MET A 204 1.42 -8.79 3.35
CA MET A 204 1.94 -7.42 3.34
C MET A 204 3.21 -7.28 4.19
N VAL A 205 3.20 -7.85 5.39
CA VAL A 205 4.36 -7.84 6.31
C VAL A 205 5.52 -8.65 5.72
N THR A 206 5.23 -9.81 5.13
CA THR A 206 6.23 -10.65 4.45
C THR A 206 6.86 -9.93 3.27
N ASP A 207 6.04 -9.32 2.40
CA ASP A 207 6.48 -8.57 1.23
C ASP A 207 7.35 -7.37 1.65
N ALA A 208 6.91 -6.61 2.66
CA ALA A 208 7.69 -5.50 3.19
C ALA A 208 9.04 -5.95 3.76
N SER A 209 9.08 -7.05 4.53
CA SER A 209 10.31 -7.62 5.07
C SER A 209 11.27 -8.08 3.96
N GLN A 210 10.75 -8.72 2.91
CA GLN A 210 11.55 -9.08 1.72
C GLN A 210 12.10 -7.85 0.99
N GLY A 211 11.30 -6.80 0.82
CA GLY A 211 11.74 -5.55 0.20
C GLY A 211 12.82 -4.84 1.02
N ILE A 212 12.68 -4.81 2.36
CA ILE A 212 13.71 -4.29 3.27
C ILE A 212 14.99 -5.12 3.11
N SER A 213 14.88 -6.45 3.16
CA SER A 213 16.01 -7.36 2.99
C SER A 213 16.75 -7.13 1.68
N PHE A 214 16.02 -6.97 0.57
CA PHE A 214 16.62 -6.68 -0.72
C PHE A 214 17.41 -5.37 -0.70
N VAL A 215 16.85 -4.30 -0.14
CA VAL A 215 17.55 -3.01 -0.06
C VAL A 215 18.81 -3.15 0.80
N CYS A 216 18.71 -3.73 2.00
CA CYS A 216 19.84 -4.00 2.87
C CYS A 216 21.00 -4.72 2.17
N ASN A 217 20.68 -5.67 1.29
CA ASN A 217 21.67 -6.53 0.65
C ASN A 217 22.16 -6.03 -0.72
N ASN A 218 21.46 -5.09 -1.37
CA ASN A 218 21.74 -4.72 -2.77
C ASN A 218 21.92 -3.22 -3.00
N ILE A 219 21.62 -2.34 -2.04
CA ILE A 219 21.55 -0.89 -2.31
C ILE A 219 22.91 -0.25 -2.67
N SER A 220 24.02 -0.88 -2.26
CA SER A 220 25.37 -0.44 -2.65
C SER A 220 25.59 -0.45 -4.16
N ALA A 221 24.97 -1.39 -4.89
CA ALA A 221 25.00 -1.43 -6.35
C ALA A 221 24.27 -0.24 -7.02
N PHE A 222 23.45 0.49 -6.25
CA PHE A 222 22.72 1.67 -6.69
C PHE A 222 23.29 2.98 -6.10
N GLY A 223 24.44 2.91 -5.44
CA GLY A 223 25.10 4.07 -4.81
C GLY A 223 24.64 4.36 -3.38
N GLY A 224 23.87 3.46 -2.75
CA GLY A 224 23.47 3.61 -1.35
C GLY A 224 24.49 3.05 -0.37
N ASP A 225 24.61 3.67 0.79
CA ASP A 225 25.44 3.20 1.88
C ASP A 225 24.68 2.14 2.69
N PRO A 226 25.10 0.86 2.68
CA PRO A 226 24.42 -0.19 3.43
C PRO A 226 24.51 0.00 4.95
N ASN A 227 25.36 0.91 5.45
CA ASN A 227 25.47 1.24 6.86
C ASN A 227 24.63 2.47 7.27
N ARG A 228 23.95 3.14 6.32
CA ARG A 228 23.10 4.32 6.56
C ARG A 228 21.71 4.11 5.97
N ILE A 229 21.07 3.00 6.33
CA ILE A 229 19.70 2.67 5.90
C ILE A 229 18.71 3.07 6.99
N TYR A 230 17.64 3.75 6.61
CA TYR A 230 16.55 4.18 7.47
C TYR A 230 15.27 3.53 6.95
N LEU A 231 14.39 3.09 7.86
CA LEU A 231 13.08 2.59 7.48
C LEU A 231 12.05 3.68 7.72
N MET A 232 11.15 3.90 6.78
CA MET A 232 10.04 4.81 6.94
C MET A 232 8.75 4.13 6.51
N GLY A 233 7.70 4.26 7.32
CA GLY A 233 6.36 3.82 6.96
C GLY A 233 5.36 4.94 7.14
N GLN A 234 4.34 5.00 6.27
CA GLN A 234 3.29 6.02 6.32
C GLN A 234 1.90 5.37 6.40
N SER A 235 1.06 5.82 7.34
CA SER A 235 -0.31 5.31 7.54
C SER A 235 -0.34 3.78 7.68
N ALA A 236 -1.10 3.08 6.83
CA ALA A 236 -1.08 1.61 6.78
C ALA A 236 0.34 1.02 6.57
N GLY A 237 1.22 1.73 5.87
CA GLY A 237 2.62 1.35 5.69
C GLY A 237 3.45 1.49 6.97
N ALA A 238 3.12 2.43 7.86
CA ALA A 238 3.73 2.53 9.18
C ALA A 238 3.36 1.33 10.06
N HIS A 239 2.11 0.90 9.98
CA HIS A 239 1.66 -0.33 10.63
C HIS A 239 2.43 -1.56 10.10
N ILE A 240 2.46 -1.76 8.78
CA ILE A 240 3.18 -2.87 8.14
C ILE A 240 4.68 -2.86 8.51
N ALA A 241 5.33 -1.71 8.43
CA ALA A 241 6.74 -1.55 8.76
C ALA A 241 7.04 -1.87 10.24
N ALA A 242 6.18 -1.42 11.15
CA ALA A 242 6.31 -1.74 12.58
C ALA A 242 6.12 -3.23 12.86
N CYS A 243 5.14 -3.89 12.21
CA CYS A 243 4.99 -5.34 12.28
C CYS A 243 6.23 -6.08 11.78
N ALA A 244 6.77 -5.66 10.63
CA ALA A 244 7.97 -6.27 10.04
C ALA A 244 9.19 -6.13 10.96
N LEU A 245 9.41 -4.95 11.55
CA LEU A 245 10.51 -4.72 12.51
C LEU A 245 10.38 -5.59 13.76
N LEU A 246 9.19 -5.65 14.37
CA LEU A 246 8.97 -6.45 15.58
C LEU A 246 9.12 -7.95 15.29
N GLU A 247 8.61 -8.42 14.15
CA GLU A 247 8.80 -9.80 13.73
C GLU A 247 10.28 -10.11 13.51
N GLN A 248 11.01 -9.23 12.83
CA GLN A 248 12.43 -9.42 12.56
C GLN A 248 13.26 -9.44 13.85
N ALA A 249 13.06 -8.48 14.75
CA ALA A 249 13.73 -8.47 16.05
C ALA A 249 13.41 -9.73 16.88
N THR A 250 12.16 -10.23 16.80
CA THR A 250 11.77 -11.46 17.50
C THR A 250 12.48 -12.69 16.93
N LYS A 251 12.60 -12.79 15.59
CA LYS A 251 13.35 -13.87 14.92
C LYS A 251 14.83 -13.85 15.32
N GLU A 252 15.43 -12.66 15.34
CA GLU A 252 16.83 -12.47 15.78
C GLU A 252 17.05 -12.88 17.23
N LEU A 253 16.17 -12.48 18.14
CA LEU A 253 16.25 -12.86 19.55
C LEU A 253 16.17 -14.39 19.75
N LYS A 254 15.33 -15.06 18.95
CA LYS A 254 15.15 -16.52 19.00
C LYS A 254 16.27 -17.30 18.31
N GLY A 255 17.15 -16.63 17.57
CA GLY A 255 18.19 -17.29 16.76
C GLY A 255 17.64 -18.01 15.53
N GLU A 256 16.49 -17.56 15.00
CA GLU A 256 15.94 -18.08 13.75
C GLU A 256 16.78 -17.63 12.55
N SER A 257 16.65 -18.34 11.41
CA SER A 257 17.31 -17.95 10.17
C SER A 257 16.70 -16.64 9.63
N ILE A 258 17.56 -15.67 9.30
CA ILE A 258 17.17 -14.34 8.86
C ILE A 258 17.95 -13.91 7.61
N SER A 259 17.34 -13.09 6.77
CA SER A 259 17.96 -12.54 5.54
C SER A 259 18.41 -11.08 5.66
N TRP A 260 18.12 -10.43 6.79
CA TRP A 260 18.57 -9.08 7.16
C TRP A 260 18.49 -8.94 8.68
N THR A 261 19.17 -7.96 9.26
CA THR A 261 19.09 -7.66 10.70
C THR A 261 18.53 -6.27 10.95
N VAL A 262 17.75 -6.11 12.02
CA VAL A 262 17.25 -4.81 12.47
C VAL A 262 18.38 -3.81 12.75
N SER A 263 19.60 -4.29 13.04
CA SER A 263 20.78 -3.45 13.25
C SER A 263 21.31 -2.77 11.97
N GLN A 264 20.91 -3.24 10.78
CA GLN A 264 21.18 -2.55 9.51
C GLN A 264 20.35 -1.26 9.38
N ILE A 265 19.23 -1.16 10.10
CA ILE A 265 18.37 0.01 10.11
C ILE A 265 18.88 0.98 11.18
N LYS A 266 19.24 2.19 10.80
CA LYS A 266 19.76 3.24 11.69
C LYS A 266 18.68 3.92 12.51
N ALA A 267 17.51 4.14 11.92
CA ALA A 267 16.31 4.58 12.62
C ALA A 267 15.06 4.17 11.85
N TYR A 268 13.94 4.07 12.56
CA TYR A 268 12.61 3.92 11.99
C TYR A 268 11.78 5.19 12.15
N PHE A 269 11.19 5.65 11.06
CA PHE A 269 10.29 6.80 11.01
C PHE A 269 8.84 6.32 10.76
N GLY A 270 7.98 6.39 11.77
CA GLY A 270 6.57 6.01 11.65
C GLY A 270 5.67 7.24 11.50
N LEU A 271 5.11 7.46 10.30
CA LEU A 271 4.32 8.66 9.97
C LEU A 271 2.83 8.34 10.00
N SER A 272 2.07 9.02 10.86
CA SER A 272 0.61 8.89 10.99
C SER A 272 0.11 7.43 11.05
N GLY A 273 0.83 6.58 11.79
CA GLY A 273 0.57 5.14 11.88
C GLY A 273 -0.45 4.75 12.95
N GLY A 274 -1.13 3.63 12.72
CA GLY A 274 -2.00 2.97 13.69
C GLY A 274 -1.39 1.66 14.15
N TYR A 275 -1.43 1.35 15.46
CA TYR A 275 -0.60 0.29 16.06
C TYR A 275 -1.38 -0.64 17.00
N ASN A 276 -2.65 -0.34 17.27
CA ASN A 276 -3.53 -1.19 18.05
C ASN A 276 -4.85 -1.46 17.31
N LEU A 277 -4.97 -2.65 16.70
CA LEU A 277 -6.12 -3.01 15.86
C LEU A 277 -7.43 -3.11 16.66
N TYR A 278 -7.37 -3.48 17.95
CA TYR A 278 -8.54 -3.50 18.82
C TYR A 278 -9.16 -2.11 19.02
N LYS A 279 -8.33 -1.06 19.10
CA LYS A 279 -8.81 0.33 19.22
C LYS A 279 -9.28 0.88 17.86
N LEU A 280 -8.66 0.42 16.78
CA LEU A 280 -8.86 0.98 15.44
C LEU A 280 -10.04 0.38 14.66
N VAL A 281 -10.43 -0.87 14.92
CA VAL A 281 -11.47 -1.56 14.13
C VAL A 281 -12.79 -0.78 14.06
N ASP A 282 -13.30 -0.31 15.20
CA ASP A 282 -14.56 0.42 15.26
C ASP A 282 -14.38 1.87 14.80
N HIS A 283 -13.22 2.46 15.05
CA HIS A 283 -12.87 3.79 14.55
C HIS A 283 -12.89 3.84 13.02
N PHE A 284 -12.32 2.82 12.37
CA PHE A 284 -12.30 2.64 10.92
C PHE A 284 -13.68 2.27 10.36
N HIS A 285 -14.43 1.41 11.05
CA HIS A 285 -15.80 1.09 10.66
C HIS A 285 -16.67 2.34 10.55
N ASN A 286 -16.58 3.24 11.54
CA ASN A 286 -17.30 4.50 11.57
C ASN A 286 -16.85 5.51 10.49
N ARG A 287 -15.75 5.23 9.78
CA ARG A 287 -15.17 6.07 8.73
C ARG A 287 -15.22 5.44 7.33
N GLY A 288 -15.88 4.28 7.20
CA GLY A 288 -16.16 3.65 5.91
C GLY A 288 -15.27 2.46 5.58
N LEU A 289 -14.21 2.18 6.35
CA LEU A 289 -13.51 0.91 6.27
C LEU A 289 -14.22 -0.10 7.18
N TYR A 290 -15.28 -0.71 6.64
CA TYR A 290 -16.19 -1.56 7.40
C TYR A 290 -15.48 -2.71 8.12
N ARG A 291 -15.92 -3.02 9.35
CA ARG A 291 -15.40 -4.10 10.20
C ARG A 291 -15.22 -5.42 9.45
N SER A 292 -16.16 -5.85 8.61
CA SER A 292 -16.04 -7.09 7.83
C SER A 292 -14.85 -7.09 6.86
N ILE A 293 -14.62 -5.98 6.18
CA ILE A 293 -13.47 -5.80 5.27
C ILE A 293 -12.18 -5.74 6.09
N PHE A 294 -12.18 -4.96 7.17
CA PHE A 294 -11.00 -4.83 8.04
C PHE A 294 -10.58 -6.18 8.64
N LEU A 295 -11.54 -6.97 9.14
CA LEU A 295 -11.27 -8.32 9.63
C LEU A 295 -10.76 -9.25 8.53
N SER A 296 -11.27 -9.12 7.30
CA SER A 296 -10.77 -9.90 6.16
C SER A 296 -9.33 -9.56 5.81
N ILE A 297 -8.96 -8.28 5.86
CA ILE A 297 -7.57 -7.81 5.67
C ILE A 297 -6.67 -8.36 6.78
N MET A 298 -7.14 -8.32 8.02
CA MET A 298 -6.36 -8.64 9.22
C MET A 298 -6.36 -10.12 9.60
N GLU A 299 -6.93 -11.01 8.77
CA GLU A 299 -6.99 -12.46 9.03
C GLU A 299 -7.81 -12.81 10.29
N GLY A 300 -8.92 -12.13 10.49
CA GLY A 300 -9.80 -12.32 11.65
C GLY A 300 -9.43 -11.47 12.86
N GLU A 301 -10.29 -11.51 13.87
CA GLU A 301 -10.10 -10.75 15.11
C GLU A 301 -9.07 -11.43 16.03
N GLU A 302 -8.97 -12.77 15.93
CA GLU A 302 -7.95 -13.59 16.59
C GLU A 302 -6.52 -13.18 16.21
N SER A 303 -6.35 -12.65 15.00
CA SER A 303 -5.05 -12.20 14.48
C SER A 303 -4.68 -10.78 14.94
N PHE A 304 -5.59 -10.05 15.61
CA PHE A 304 -5.30 -8.70 16.10
C PHE A 304 -4.16 -8.68 17.12
N GLU A 305 -4.04 -9.71 17.95
CA GLU A 305 -2.92 -9.83 18.89
C GLU A 305 -1.57 -9.89 18.15
N LYS A 306 -1.52 -10.65 17.04
CA LYS A 306 -0.33 -10.82 16.19
C LYS A 306 -0.01 -9.60 15.34
N PHE A 307 -1.00 -8.79 14.97
CA PHE A 307 -0.82 -7.63 14.10
C PHE A 307 -1.07 -6.30 14.81
N SER A 308 -1.09 -6.25 16.13
CA SER A 308 -1.09 -4.98 16.88
C SER A 308 0.28 -4.76 17.51
N PRO A 309 1.21 -4.01 16.87
CA PRO A 309 2.52 -3.70 17.43
C PRO A 309 2.50 -3.26 18.90
N GLU A 310 1.54 -2.41 19.29
CA GLU A 310 1.37 -1.96 20.68
C GLU A 310 1.06 -3.12 21.64
N VAL A 311 0.18 -4.04 21.23
CA VAL A 311 -0.24 -5.18 22.07
C VAL A 311 0.87 -6.22 22.14
N ARG A 312 1.54 -6.50 21.02
CA ARG A 312 2.63 -7.48 20.94
C ARG A 312 3.77 -7.19 21.89
N LEU A 313 4.08 -5.92 22.16
CA LEU A 313 5.14 -5.54 23.09
C LEU A 313 4.92 -6.07 24.52
N LYS A 314 3.68 -6.45 24.86
CA LYS A 314 3.35 -7.07 26.16
C LYS A 314 3.76 -8.53 26.24
N ASP A 315 3.97 -9.22 25.12
CA ASP A 315 4.54 -10.56 25.12
C ASP A 315 6.00 -10.50 25.62
N PRO A 316 6.40 -11.31 26.61
CA PRO A 316 7.75 -11.23 27.19
C PRO A 316 8.89 -11.42 26.19
N VAL A 317 8.70 -12.25 25.16
CA VAL A 317 9.73 -12.51 24.14
C VAL A 317 9.84 -11.31 23.22
N VAL A 318 8.71 -10.77 22.75
CA VAL A 318 8.71 -9.57 21.89
C VAL A 318 9.19 -8.34 22.65
N GLY A 319 8.76 -8.14 23.89
CA GLY A 319 9.22 -7.04 24.76
C GLY A 319 10.74 -7.10 24.98
N LYS A 320 11.32 -8.28 25.17
CA LYS A 320 12.78 -8.45 25.23
C LYS A 320 13.45 -8.14 23.89
N ALA A 321 12.84 -8.55 22.78
CA ALA A 321 13.35 -8.28 21.43
C ALA A 321 13.35 -6.79 21.08
N ALA A 322 12.51 -5.99 21.76
CA ALA A 322 12.46 -4.54 21.55
C ALA A 322 13.79 -3.83 21.82
N SER A 323 14.68 -4.41 22.63
CA SER A 323 16.05 -3.91 22.85
C SER A 323 16.95 -3.99 21.61
N LEU A 324 16.59 -4.81 20.61
CA LEU A 324 17.29 -4.91 19.33
C LEU A 324 16.79 -3.87 18.31
N LEU A 325 15.62 -3.27 18.55
CA LEU A 325 15.04 -2.32 17.60
C LEU A 325 15.94 -1.09 17.45
N PRO A 326 16.01 -0.52 16.23
CA PRO A 326 16.66 0.77 16.05
C PRO A 326 15.90 1.87 16.80
N PRO A 327 16.50 3.07 17.00
CA PRO A 327 15.75 4.25 17.41
C PRO A 327 14.48 4.44 16.57
N ILE A 328 13.35 4.60 17.24
CA ILE A 328 12.03 4.78 16.63
C ILE A 328 11.60 6.24 16.85
N ILE A 329 11.28 6.95 15.78
CA ILE A 329 10.73 8.30 15.85
C ILE A 329 9.37 8.28 15.16
N LEU A 330 8.32 8.55 15.93
CA LEU A 330 6.97 8.62 15.41
C LEU A 330 6.58 10.07 15.15
N PHE A 331 5.97 10.31 14.01
CA PHE A 331 5.54 11.63 13.55
C PHE A 331 4.04 11.61 13.35
N HIS A 332 3.30 12.51 14.00
CA HIS A 332 1.84 12.52 13.89
C HIS A 332 1.25 13.93 13.93
N GLY A 333 0.21 14.16 13.13
CA GLY A 333 -0.57 15.39 13.20
C GLY A 333 -1.57 15.35 14.36
N SER A 334 -1.65 16.39 15.17
CA SER A 334 -2.55 16.42 16.33
C SER A 334 -4.04 16.55 15.96
N SER A 335 -4.35 16.82 14.69
CA SER A 335 -5.71 16.89 14.14
C SER A 335 -5.95 15.77 13.12
N ASP A 336 -5.16 14.70 13.16
CA ASP A 336 -5.40 13.49 12.40
C ASP A 336 -6.68 12.81 12.88
N TYR A 337 -7.70 12.85 12.03
CA TYR A 337 -8.99 12.24 12.30
C TYR A 337 -9.17 10.92 11.54
N SER A 338 -8.24 10.56 10.65
CA SER A 338 -8.23 9.27 9.96
C SER A 338 -7.61 8.20 10.87
N ILE A 339 -6.45 8.48 11.47
CA ILE A 339 -5.84 7.66 12.52
C ILE A 339 -5.56 8.59 13.70
N PRO A 340 -6.12 8.37 14.90
CA PRO A 340 -5.90 9.29 16.02
C PRO A 340 -4.43 9.33 16.42
N CYS A 341 -3.90 10.52 16.72
CA CYS A 341 -2.51 10.66 17.18
C CYS A 341 -2.21 9.91 18.49
N ASP A 342 -3.25 9.60 19.26
CA ASP A 342 -3.16 8.74 20.45
C ASP A 342 -2.56 7.36 20.14
N GLU A 343 -2.74 6.83 18.90
CA GLU A 343 -2.10 5.57 18.50
C GLU A 343 -0.57 5.66 18.54
N SER A 344 0.01 6.77 18.07
CA SER A 344 1.46 6.96 18.16
C SER A 344 1.90 7.25 19.57
N LYS A 345 1.10 7.97 20.37
CA LYS A 345 1.39 8.20 21.79
C LYS A 345 1.44 6.90 22.58
N THR A 346 0.39 6.07 22.51
CA THR A 346 0.35 4.82 23.28
C THR A 346 1.36 3.79 22.76
N PHE A 347 1.70 3.82 21.47
CA PHE A 347 2.77 2.98 20.94
C PHE A 347 4.17 3.43 21.40
N THR A 348 4.46 4.74 21.42
CA THR A 348 5.70 5.28 22.01
C THR A 348 5.81 4.90 23.49
N ASP A 349 4.74 5.08 24.27
CA ASP A 349 4.71 4.69 25.69
C ASP A 349 4.97 3.19 25.87
N ALA A 350 4.36 2.34 25.03
CA ALA A 350 4.56 0.89 25.07
C ALA A 350 6.00 0.48 24.71
N LEU A 351 6.62 1.13 23.72
CA LEU A 351 8.01 0.92 23.34
C LEU A 351 8.97 1.32 24.47
N GLN A 352 8.76 2.49 25.06
CA GLN A 352 9.58 2.98 26.18
C GLN A 352 9.43 2.09 27.42
N ALA A 353 8.22 1.59 27.70
CA ALA A 353 7.96 0.68 28.83
C ALA A 353 8.75 -0.64 28.76
N VAL A 354 9.12 -1.10 27.56
CA VAL A 354 9.98 -2.28 27.36
C VAL A 354 11.45 -1.93 27.11
N GLY A 355 11.84 -0.65 27.26
CA GLY A 355 13.21 -0.18 27.17
C GLY A 355 13.70 0.13 25.74
N ALA A 356 12.82 0.18 24.74
CA ALA A 356 13.19 0.61 23.39
C ALA A 356 13.41 2.14 23.35
N LYS A 357 14.30 2.59 22.47
CA LYS A 357 14.52 4.03 22.20
C LYS A 357 13.42 4.54 21.27
N ALA A 358 12.40 5.18 21.84
CA ALA A 358 11.28 5.71 21.08
C ALA A 358 10.98 7.16 21.42
N GLU A 359 10.71 7.97 20.41
CA GLU A 359 10.35 9.38 20.50
C GLU A 359 9.08 9.66 19.69
N LEU A 360 8.35 10.70 20.08
CA LEU A 360 7.14 11.16 19.39
C LEU A 360 7.24 12.66 19.13
N VAL A 361 7.06 13.05 17.86
CA VAL A 361 6.92 14.43 17.43
C VAL A 361 5.48 14.64 16.96
N LEU A 362 4.77 15.55 17.64
CA LEU A 362 3.40 15.93 17.29
C LEU A 362 3.39 17.29 16.59
N TYR A 363 2.82 17.32 15.38
CA TYR A 363 2.65 18.56 14.64
C TYR A 363 1.26 19.15 14.89
N SER A 364 1.24 20.30 15.57
CA SER A 364 0.01 20.95 16.01
C SER A 364 -0.89 21.35 14.83
N GLY A 365 -2.15 20.92 14.87
CA GLY A 365 -3.17 21.27 13.89
C GLY A 365 -3.06 20.55 12.54
N LYS A 366 -2.07 19.66 12.36
CA LYS A 366 -1.90 18.89 11.12
C LYS A 366 -2.86 17.72 11.09
N THR A 367 -3.50 17.50 9.94
CA THR A 367 -4.40 16.38 9.65
C THR A 367 -3.61 15.15 9.16
N HIS A 368 -4.31 14.07 8.83
CA HIS A 368 -3.69 12.85 8.30
C HIS A 368 -2.81 13.15 7.10
N THR A 369 -3.33 13.88 6.12
CA THR A 369 -2.67 14.06 4.83
C THR A 369 -1.70 15.24 4.81
N ASP A 370 -1.86 16.22 5.71
CA ASP A 370 -1.05 17.44 5.69
C ASP A 370 0.45 17.13 5.64
N LEU A 371 0.92 16.20 6.48
CA LEU A 371 2.34 15.88 6.64
C LEU A 371 3.00 15.27 5.40
N PHE A 372 2.30 14.42 4.64
CA PHE A 372 2.90 13.68 3.52
C PHE A 372 2.34 14.08 2.15
N LEU A 373 1.38 15.01 2.11
CA LEU A 373 0.79 15.48 0.87
C LEU A 373 0.74 17.01 0.77
N GLN A 374 -0.05 17.71 1.60
CA GLN A 374 -0.24 19.16 1.45
C GLN A 374 1.04 19.95 1.76
N ASP A 375 1.75 19.62 2.84
CA ASP A 375 2.99 20.29 3.23
C ASP A 375 4.12 20.04 2.21
N PRO A 376 4.36 18.80 1.75
CA PRO A 376 5.27 18.54 0.63
C PRO A 376 4.90 19.26 -0.66
N LEU A 377 3.62 19.34 -1.04
CA LEU A 377 3.16 20.05 -2.23
C LEU A 377 3.24 21.58 -2.10
N ARG A 378 3.18 22.11 -0.87
CA ARG A 378 3.38 23.54 -0.57
C ARG A 378 4.80 23.99 -0.87
N GLY A 379 5.77 23.09 -0.68
CA GLY A 379 7.19 23.42 -0.77
C GLY A 379 7.62 24.42 0.29
N GLY A 380 8.82 24.98 0.15
CA GLY A 380 9.46 25.76 1.19
C GLY A 380 9.77 24.90 2.42
N LYS A 381 9.62 25.49 3.61
CA LYS A 381 9.91 24.85 4.89
C LYS A 381 8.82 23.82 5.24
N ASP A 382 9.24 22.61 5.59
CA ASP A 382 8.42 21.53 6.17
C ASP A 382 9.03 21.17 7.51
N GLU A 383 8.24 21.10 8.57
CA GLU A 383 8.78 20.64 9.84
C GLU A 383 9.13 19.15 9.78
N LEU A 384 8.25 18.31 9.20
CA LEU A 384 8.51 16.87 9.07
C LEU A 384 9.74 16.58 8.21
N PHE A 385 9.87 17.25 7.07
CA PHE A 385 11.02 17.07 6.18
C PHE A 385 12.32 17.49 6.87
N ASP A 386 12.33 18.65 7.52
CA ASP A 386 13.50 19.16 8.23
C ASP A 386 13.91 18.21 9.37
N ASP A 387 12.93 17.68 10.13
CA ASP A 387 13.18 16.71 11.21
C ASP A 387 13.80 15.42 10.66
N ILE A 388 13.23 14.82 9.60
CA ILE A 388 13.75 13.60 8.98
C ILE A 388 15.18 13.81 8.49
N VAL A 389 15.43 14.90 7.76
CA VAL A 389 16.74 15.20 7.16
C VAL A 389 17.78 15.46 8.25
N SER A 390 17.40 16.14 9.34
CA SER A 390 18.29 16.39 10.47
C SER A 390 18.79 15.08 11.11
N VAL A 391 17.92 14.07 11.22
CA VAL A 391 18.28 12.75 11.77
C VAL A 391 19.17 11.96 10.81
N ILE A 392 18.88 12.01 9.50
CA ILE A 392 19.65 11.29 8.48
C ILE A 392 21.07 11.83 8.32
N HIS A 393 21.23 13.16 8.43
CA HIS A 393 22.52 13.84 8.29
C HIS A 393 23.19 14.16 9.62
N ALA A 394 22.66 13.71 10.76
CA ALA A 394 23.20 14.01 12.09
C ALA A 394 24.70 13.70 12.27
N GLU A 395 25.19 12.63 11.61
CA GLU A 395 26.60 12.19 11.64
C GLU A 395 27.41 12.68 10.42
N ASP A 396 26.82 13.49 9.54
CA ASP A 396 27.37 13.92 8.26
C ASP A 396 27.41 15.45 8.16
N ASN A 397 28.49 16.05 8.67
CA ASN A 397 28.67 17.51 8.71
C ASN A 397 28.62 18.16 7.31
N ASP A 398 29.11 17.45 6.28
CA ASP A 398 29.06 17.92 4.90
C ASP A 398 27.61 17.87 4.37
N GLY A 399 26.87 16.80 4.72
CA GLY A 399 25.43 16.67 4.47
C GLY A 399 24.63 17.81 5.08
N LEU A 400 24.81 18.10 6.37
CA LEU A 400 24.15 19.21 7.08
C LEU A 400 24.49 20.57 6.46
N THR A 401 25.77 20.78 6.09
CA THR A 401 26.20 22.03 5.47
C THR A 401 25.53 22.22 4.10
N LYS A 402 25.54 21.18 3.26
CA LYS A 402 24.86 21.20 1.94
C LYS A 402 23.36 21.44 2.10
N ASP A 403 22.74 20.79 3.09
CA ASP A 403 21.32 20.94 3.38
C ASP A 403 20.95 22.38 3.76
N SER A 404 21.76 22.99 4.63
CA SER A 404 21.58 24.40 5.07
C SER A 404 21.74 25.42 3.94
N LEU A 405 22.52 25.08 2.90
CA LEU A 405 22.76 25.89 1.70
C LEU A 405 21.81 25.55 0.55
N ALA A 406 21.04 24.47 0.66
CA ALA A 406 20.17 24.02 -0.41
C ALA A 406 19.04 25.02 -0.65
N PRO A 407 18.60 25.21 -1.91
CA PRO A 407 17.48 26.07 -2.20
C PRO A 407 16.20 25.56 -1.49
N PRO A 408 15.26 26.46 -1.16
CA PRO A 408 13.95 26.06 -0.65
C PRO A 408 13.25 25.10 -1.60
N ARG A 409 12.57 24.08 -1.06
CA ARG A 409 11.84 23.09 -1.87
C ARG A 409 10.82 23.79 -2.76
N LYS A 410 10.69 23.32 -4.00
CA LYS A 410 9.78 23.90 -5.00
C LYS A 410 8.32 23.79 -4.54
N ARG A 411 7.57 24.88 -4.65
CA ARG A 411 6.10 24.86 -4.52
C ARG A 411 5.48 24.20 -5.75
N LEU A 412 4.71 23.14 -5.54
CA LEU A 412 4.07 22.37 -6.61
C LEU A 412 2.60 22.76 -6.79
N VAL A 413 1.94 23.21 -5.72
CA VAL A 413 0.55 23.66 -5.74
C VAL A 413 0.45 25.09 -5.17
N PRO A 414 -0.30 26.01 -5.82
CA PRO A 414 -0.59 27.33 -5.26
C PRO A 414 -1.22 27.27 -3.87
N GLU A 415 -0.84 28.19 -2.98
CA GLU A 415 -1.31 28.19 -1.58
C GLU A 415 -2.83 28.23 -1.44
N LEU A 416 -3.51 28.99 -2.30
CA LEU A 416 -4.96 29.09 -2.30
C LEU A 416 -5.63 27.73 -2.53
N LEU A 417 -5.12 26.94 -3.48
CA LEU A 417 -5.67 25.61 -3.77
C LEU A 417 -5.41 24.63 -2.64
N LEU A 418 -4.24 24.70 -1.99
CA LEU A 418 -3.91 23.87 -0.82
C LEU A 418 -4.83 24.16 0.36
N LYS A 419 -5.11 25.44 0.63
CA LYS A 419 -6.04 25.84 1.71
C LYS A 419 -7.46 25.34 1.43
N LEU A 420 -7.95 25.54 0.20
CA LEU A 420 -9.25 25.01 -0.23
C LEU A 420 -9.30 23.48 -0.15
N ALA A 421 -8.22 22.79 -0.56
CA ALA A 421 -8.14 21.33 -0.50
C ALA A 421 -8.23 20.84 0.95
N ARG A 422 -7.54 21.48 1.89
CA ARG A 422 -7.61 21.15 3.32
C ARG A 422 -9.03 21.30 3.88
N GLU A 423 -9.77 22.32 3.47
CA GLU A 423 -11.16 22.55 3.92
C GLU A 423 -12.15 21.51 3.40
N ILE A 424 -11.90 20.92 2.23
CA ILE A 424 -12.79 19.91 1.61
C ILE A 424 -12.24 18.47 1.71
N SER A 425 -11.10 18.27 2.39
CA SER A 425 -10.45 16.97 2.50
C SER A 425 -11.45 15.94 3.00
N PRO A 426 -11.59 14.78 2.31
CA PRO A 426 -12.39 13.69 2.84
C PRO A 426 -11.66 12.90 3.94
N PHE A 427 -10.35 13.14 4.14
CA PHE A 427 -9.41 12.42 5.00
C PHE A 427 -8.84 13.22 6.15
#